data_AF-A0A536IHK0-F1
#
_entry.id   AF-A0A536IHK0-F1
#
_cell.length_a   1.000
_cell.length_b   1.000
_cell.length_c   1.000
_cell.angle_alpha   90.00
_cell.angle_beta   90.00
_cell.angle_gamma   90.00
#
_symmetry.space_group_name_H-M   'P 1'
#
loop_
_entity.id
_entity.type
_entity.pdbx_description
1 polymer ?
#
loop_
_entity_poly.entity_id
_entity_poly.type
_entity_poly.pdbx_seq_one_letter_code
_entity_poly.pdbx_strand_id
1 'polypeptide(L)'
;MGLEGLDLEKLRAAALLHDYGKIAVRDRFLQKPGKLDDAEFAYMKAHAEKTGEFLAHLEFPRDMRDVPVMAAQHHERMDGHGYPRGLPAEQILVGARIVAAADVFDALTAPRYYKPAYPLSKTLEIMDGMAGNHLDPGVMTAVHRCVHDLEWTLDELKHTWPKPGDEGMGSIQEAAGLSERDRAGSGTAGPAASGPGRGGA
;
A
#
# COMPACT_ATOMS: atom_id res chain seq x y z
N MET A 1 10.43 12.34 -13.44
CA MET A 1 10.83 12.93 -12.13
C MET A 1 12.35 13.15 -12.03
N GLY A 2 13.09 13.23 -13.14
CA GLY A 2 14.53 13.54 -13.12
C GLY A 2 15.46 12.44 -12.59
N LEU A 3 14.94 11.23 -12.38
CA LEU A 3 15.76 10.05 -12.07
C LEU A 3 16.32 9.47 -13.36
N GLU A 4 17.62 9.22 -13.40
CA GLU A 4 18.35 8.72 -14.56
C GLU A 4 19.41 7.70 -14.15
N GLY A 5 19.86 6.88 -15.09
CA GLY A 5 20.95 5.92 -14.89
C GLY A 5 20.78 5.06 -13.65
N LEU A 6 21.78 5.08 -12.77
CA LEU A 6 21.83 4.27 -11.56
C LEU A 6 20.65 4.54 -10.61
N ASP A 7 20.11 5.77 -10.56
CA ASP A 7 18.97 6.06 -9.67
C ASP A 7 17.70 5.32 -10.10
N LEU A 8 17.52 5.07 -11.40
CA LEU A 8 16.46 4.22 -11.90
C LEU A 8 16.70 2.74 -11.58
N GLU A 9 17.95 2.28 -11.59
CA GLU A 9 18.29 0.91 -11.23
C GLU A 9 18.02 0.64 -9.75
N LYS A 10 18.37 1.59 -8.86
CA LYS A 10 18.03 1.52 -7.45
C LYS A 10 16.53 1.48 -7.21
N LEU A 11 15.79 2.36 -7.89
CA LEU A 11 14.33 2.39 -7.80
C LEU A 11 13.73 1.04 -8.22
N ARG A 12 14.19 0.46 -9.32
CA ARG A 12 13.74 -0.87 -9.78
C ARG A 12 14.06 -1.95 -8.75
N ALA A 13 15.28 -1.97 -8.22
CA ALA A 13 15.67 -2.94 -7.20
C ALA A 13 14.84 -2.79 -5.92
N ALA A 14 14.62 -1.56 -5.44
CA ALA A 14 13.80 -1.29 -4.28
C ALA A 14 12.33 -1.67 -4.50
N ALA A 15 11.78 -1.40 -5.69
CA ALA A 15 10.43 -1.82 -6.05
C ALA A 15 10.28 -3.35 -6.06
N LEU A 16 11.26 -4.08 -6.59
CA LEU A 16 11.24 -5.55 -6.58
C LEU A 16 11.36 -6.14 -5.17
N LEU A 17 12.04 -5.44 -4.25
CA LEU A 17 12.37 -5.92 -2.92
C LEU A 17 11.51 -5.32 -1.80
N HIS A 18 10.57 -4.42 -2.09
CA HIS A 18 9.81 -3.65 -1.09
C HIS A 18 9.14 -4.55 -0.03
N ASP A 19 8.66 -5.71 -0.48
CA ASP A 19 7.92 -6.69 0.32
C ASP A 19 8.77 -7.87 0.83
N TYR A 20 10.10 -7.83 0.67
CA TYR A 20 10.97 -8.97 1.02
C TYR A 20 10.81 -9.42 2.48
N GLY A 21 10.52 -8.49 3.39
CA GLY A 21 10.27 -8.76 4.80
C GLY A 21 9.00 -9.57 5.09
N LYS A 22 8.09 -9.76 4.12
CA LYS A 22 6.92 -10.63 4.28
C LYS A 22 7.29 -12.08 4.57
N ILE A 23 8.52 -12.51 4.28
CA ILE A 23 9.05 -13.83 4.71
C ILE A 23 9.01 -14.04 6.23
N ALA A 24 8.99 -12.96 7.02
CA ALA A 24 8.87 -13.02 8.48
C ALA A 24 7.41 -13.00 8.98
N VAL A 25 6.43 -12.85 8.09
CA VAL A 25 5.01 -12.80 8.41
C VAL A 25 4.42 -14.19 8.25
N ARG A 26 3.74 -14.69 9.28
CA ARG A 26 3.09 -16.01 9.21
C ARG A 26 1.98 -16.04 8.17
N ASP A 27 1.87 -17.15 7.44
CA ASP A 27 0.86 -17.37 6.39
C ASP A 27 -0.57 -17.06 6.83
N ARG A 28 -0.93 -17.40 8.08
CA ARG A 28 -2.27 -17.12 8.62
C ARG A 28 -2.67 -15.65 8.56
N PHE A 29 -1.72 -14.72 8.53
CA PHE A 29 -1.97 -13.29 8.39
C PHE A 29 -1.88 -12.84 6.92
N LEU A 30 -0.94 -13.39 6.14
CA LEU A 30 -0.82 -13.10 4.70
C LEU A 30 -2.04 -13.58 3.90
N GLN A 31 -2.59 -14.73 4.28
CA GLN A 31 -3.69 -15.40 3.59
C GLN A 31 -5.02 -15.22 4.31
N LYS A 32 -5.09 -14.33 5.32
CA LYS A 32 -6.33 -14.15 6.09
C LYS A 32 -7.46 -13.71 5.15
N PRO A 33 -8.60 -14.43 5.09
CA PRO A 33 -9.76 -13.96 4.37
C PRO A 33 -10.36 -12.75 5.08
N GLY A 34 -10.43 -11.61 4.38
CA GLY A 34 -11.00 -10.36 4.92
C GLY A 34 -9.97 -9.45 5.58
N LYS A 35 -10.45 -8.51 6.40
CA LYS A 35 -9.61 -7.48 7.02
C LYS A 35 -8.82 -8.05 8.21
N LEU A 36 -7.59 -7.56 8.35
CA LEU A 36 -6.82 -7.70 9.59
C LEU A 36 -7.48 -6.83 10.67
N ASP A 37 -7.54 -7.34 11.90
CA ASP A 37 -7.84 -6.50 13.06
C ASP A 37 -6.63 -5.61 13.42
N ASP A 38 -6.78 -4.71 14.38
CA ASP A 38 -5.74 -3.74 14.74
C ASP A 38 -4.43 -4.41 15.21
N ALA A 39 -4.52 -5.53 15.93
CA ALA A 39 -3.36 -6.25 16.44
C ALA A 39 -2.65 -7.02 15.31
N GLU A 40 -3.42 -7.65 14.44
CA GLU A 40 -2.92 -8.32 13.25
C GLU A 40 -2.30 -7.34 12.25
N PHE A 41 -2.91 -6.17 12.07
CA PHE A 41 -2.37 -5.10 11.24
C PHE A 41 -1.07 -4.58 11.84
N ALA A 42 -1.00 -4.36 13.15
CA ALA A 42 0.24 -3.98 13.83
C ALA A 42 1.36 -5.01 13.62
N TYR A 43 1.04 -6.31 13.66
CA TYR A 43 1.97 -7.37 13.31
C TYR A 43 2.38 -7.32 11.82
N MET A 44 1.43 -7.12 10.91
CA MET A 44 1.70 -7.03 9.47
C MET A 44 2.65 -5.87 9.13
N LYS A 45 2.51 -4.71 9.77
CA LYS A 45 3.38 -3.54 9.54
C LYS A 45 4.87 -3.83 9.76
N ALA A 46 5.21 -4.83 10.57
CA ALA A 46 6.60 -5.21 10.83
C ALA A 46 7.34 -5.68 9.58
N HIS A 47 6.65 -6.11 8.51
CA HIS A 47 7.30 -6.53 7.27
C HIS A 47 8.17 -5.43 6.65
N ALA A 48 7.76 -4.15 6.74
CA ALA A 48 8.51 -3.04 6.17
C ALA A 48 9.86 -2.84 6.89
N GLU A 49 9.87 -2.94 8.23
CA GLU A 49 11.11 -2.93 9.01
C GLU A 49 11.97 -4.15 8.69
N LYS A 50 11.36 -5.34 8.61
CA LYS A 50 12.05 -6.59 8.25
C LYS A 50 12.63 -6.58 6.85
N THR A 51 12.00 -5.92 5.88
CA THR A 51 12.57 -5.69 4.55
C THR A 51 13.92 -4.97 4.69
N GLY A 52 13.96 -3.86 5.42
CA GLY A 52 15.20 -3.12 5.64
C GLY A 52 16.26 -3.93 6.37
N GLU A 53 15.88 -4.63 7.44
CA GLU A 53 16.77 -5.49 8.22
C GLU A 53 17.39 -6.60 7.36
N PHE A 54 16.57 -7.38 6.65
CA PHE A 54 17.06 -8.52 5.88
C PHE A 54 17.92 -8.08 4.71
N LEU A 55 17.51 -7.04 3.99
CA LEU A 55 18.29 -6.52 2.86
C LEU A 55 19.62 -5.91 3.34
N ALA A 56 19.68 -5.32 4.55
CA ALA A 56 20.94 -4.79 5.09
C ALA A 56 22.00 -5.87 5.36
N HIS A 57 21.61 -7.15 5.43
CA HIS A 57 22.55 -8.27 5.55
C HIS A 57 23.07 -8.79 4.20
N LEU A 58 22.54 -8.29 3.08
CA LEU A 58 23.01 -8.64 1.74
C LEU A 58 24.10 -7.67 1.29
N GLU A 59 25.00 -8.16 0.44
CA GLU A 59 26.05 -7.32 -0.16
C GLU A 59 25.50 -6.53 -1.34
N PHE A 60 25.31 -5.22 -1.14
CA PHE A 60 25.01 -4.28 -2.21
C PHE A 60 26.28 -3.59 -2.73
N PRO A 61 26.41 -3.38 -4.05
CA PRO A 61 27.39 -2.46 -4.60
C PRO A 61 27.36 -1.11 -3.87
N ARG A 62 28.53 -0.46 -3.72
CA ARG A 62 28.68 0.76 -2.92
C ARG A 62 27.65 1.83 -3.28
N ASP A 63 27.39 1.94 -4.56
CA ASP A 63 26.52 2.91 -5.17
C ASP A 63 25.03 2.54 -5.06
N MET A 64 24.67 1.30 -4.68
CA MET A 64 23.29 0.82 -4.46
C MET A 64 22.91 0.61 -2.97
N ARG A 65 23.72 1.11 -2.03
CA ARG A 65 23.53 0.86 -0.58
C ARG A 65 22.27 1.48 0.02
N ASP A 66 21.59 2.36 -0.72
CA ASP A 66 20.32 2.97 -0.34
C ASP A 66 19.09 2.10 -0.65
N VAL A 67 19.23 1.05 -1.48
CA VAL A 67 18.13 0.15 -1.85
C VAL A 67 17.41 -0.46 -0.63
N PRO A 68 18.09 -1.01 0.40
CA PRO A 68 17.42 -1.53 1.59
C PRO A 68 16.54 -0.49 2.30
N VAL A 69 17.04 0.74 2.42
CA VAL A 69 16.33 1.84 3.08
C VAL A 69 15.14 2.29 2.24
N MET A 70 15.33 2.40 0.92
CA MET A 70 14.28 2.78 -0.02
C MET A 70 13.14 1.76 -0.03
N ALA A 71 13.48 0.47 -0.05
CA ALA A 71 12.52 -0.63 0.02
C ALA A 71 11.73 -0.61 1.35
N ALA A 72 12.39 -0.38 2.48
CA ALA A 72 11.74 -0.33 3.80
C ALA A 72 10.79 0.87 3.99
N GLN A 73 10.97 1.95 3.22
CA GLN A 73 10.19 3.18 3.35
C GLN A 73 8.90 3.21 2.52
N HIS A 74 8.54 2.16 1.79
CA HIS A 74 7.39 2.18 0.87
C HIS A 74 6.01 2.36 1.54
N HIS A 75 5.94 2.24 2.87
CA HIS A 75 4.75 2.55 3.68
C HIS A 75 4.88 3.81 4.54
N GLU A 76 5.96 4.58 4.34
CA GLU A 76 6.04 5.93 4.88
C GLU A 76 5.07 6.86 4.13
N ARG A 77 4.55 7.86 4.84
CA ARG A 77 3.48 8.72 4.35
C ARG A 77 3.90 10.18 4.37
N MET A 78 3.39 10.96 3.43
CA MET A 78 3.70 12.40 3.35
C MET A 78 3.27 13.19 4.60
N ASP A 79 2.26 12.72 5.33
CA ASP A 79 1.77 13.29 6.58
C ASP A 79 2.58 12.85 7.83
N GLY A 80 3.59 12.00 7.67
CA GLY A 80 4.42 11.49 8.77
C GLY A 80 3.76 10.41 9.63
N HIS A 81 2.53 9.99 9.32
CA HIS A 81 1.83 8.92 10.05
C HIS A 81 2.10 7.52 9.48
N GLY A 82 3.12 7.39 8.63
CA GLY A 82 3.53 6.14 8.01
C GLY A 82 4.33 5.23 8.95
N TYR A 83 4.88 4.17 8.38
CA TYR A 83 5.71 3.20 9.09
C TYR A 83 6.80 2.66 8.14
N PRO A 84 7.90 2.08 8.65
CA PRO A 84 8.15 1.68 10.03
C PRO A 84 8.58 2.80 11.00
N ARG A 85 9.05 3.94 10.50
CA ARG A 85 9.68 4.98 11.32
C ARG A 85 8.84 6.25 11.50
N GLY A 86 7.77 6.43 10.74
CA GLY A 86 6.92 7.63 10.84
C GLY A 86 7.71 8.86 10.39
N LEU A 87 8.37 8.75 9.24
CA LEU A 87 9.29 9.77 8.76
C LEU A 87 8.53 11.00 8.26
N PRO A 88 9.03 12.22 8.54
CA PRO A 88 8.50 13.39 7.87
C PRO A 88 8.82 13.33 6.37
N ALA A 89 7.98 13.95 5.55
CA ALA A 89 8.03 13.87 4.09
C ALA A 89 9.44 14.04 3.51
N GLU A 90 10.19 15.04 3.97
CA GLU A 90 11.54 15.37 3.51
C GLU A 90 12.59 14.27 3.74
N GLN A 91 12.35 13.34 4.66
CA GLN A 91 13.24 12.20 4.94
C GLN A 91 12.87 10.92 4.17
N ILE A 92 11.71 10.90 3.52
CA ILE A 92 11.30 9.78 2.66
C ILE A 92 12.04 9.91 1.34
N LEU A 93 12.80 8.87 0.96
CA LEU A 93 13.53 8.85 -0.30
C LEU A 93 12.56 8.95 -1.47
N VAL A 94 12.90 9.75 -2.50
CA VAL A 94 12.03 9.93 -3.68
C VAL A 94 11.64 8.61 -4.32
N GLY A 95 12.57 7.64 -4.36
CA GLY A 95 12.27 6.30 -4.87
C GLY A 95 11.23 5.56 -4.03
N ALA A 96 11.27 5.68 -2.71
CA ALA A 96 10.28 5.08 -1.82
C ALA A 96 8.89 5.71 -2.01
N ARG A 97 8.81 7.02 -2.27
CA ARG A 97 7.55 7.71 -2.60
C ARG A 97 6.94 7.22 -3.91
N ILE A 98 7.79 6.91 -4.90
CA ILE A 98 7.36 6.30 -6.16
C ILE A 98 6.86 4.87 -5.93
N VAL A 99 7.60 4.06 -5.16
CA VAL A 99 7.20 2.69 -4.82
C VAL A 99 5.87 2.68 -4.06
N ALA A 100 5.66 3.59 -3.10
CA ALA A 100 4.40 3.71 -2.37
C ALA A 100 3.20 3.95 -3.31
N ALA A 101 3.35 4.86 -4.28
CA ALA A 101 2.30 5.11 -5.26
C ALA A 101 2.07 3.90 -6.19
N ALA A 102 3.13 3.21 -6.60
CA ALA A 102 3.04 2.01 -7.41
C ALA A 102 2.35 0.84 -6.67
N ASP A 103 2.68 0.62 -5.39
CA ASP A 103 2.07 -0.40 -4.55
C ASP A 103 0.56 -0.13 -4.34
N VAL A 104 0.18 1.12 -4.06
CA VAL A 104 -1.23 1.52 -3.99
C VAL A 104 -1.94 1.30 -5.32
N PHE A 105 -1.31 1.67 -6.44
CA PHE A 105 -1.88 1.49 -7.78
C PHE A 105 -2.12 0.00 -8.08
N ASP A 106 -1.14 -0.86 -7.82
CA ASP A 106 -1.24 -2.31 -8.01
C ASP A 106 -2.33 -2.91 -7.10
N ALA A 107 -2.38 -2.52 -5.82
CA ALA A 107 -3.41 -2.97 -4.89
C ALA A 107 -4.84 -2.58 -5.29
N LEU A 108 -5.02 -1.50 -6.05
CA LEU A 108 -6.31 -1.05 -6.56
C LEU A 108 -6.68 -1.70 -7.90
N THR A 109 -5.70 -1.99 -8.75
CA THR A 109 -5.91 -2.45 -10.13
C THR A 109 -5.81 -3.96 -10.30
N ALA A 110 -5.11 -4.69 -9.43
CA ALA A 110 -5.04 -6.15 -9.49
C ALA A 110 -6.27 -6.81 -8.83
N PRO A 111 -6.84 -7.87 -9.43
CA PRO A 111 -7.89 -8.65 -8.80
C PRO A 111 -7.32 -9.41 -7.60
N ARG A 112 -8.09 -9.47 -6.51
CA ARG A 112 -7.76 -10.22 -5.29
C ARG A 112 -8.93 -11.13 -4.92
N TYR A 113 -8.66 -12.14 -4.10
CA TYR A 113 -9.66 -13.11 -3.61
C TYR A 113 -10.99 -12.46 -3.18
N TYR A 114 -10.89 -11.31 -2.50
CA TYR A 114 -12.02 -10.62 -1.88
C TYR A 114 -12.47 -9.36 -2.64
N LYS A 115 -11.83 -9.00 -3.77
CA LYS A 115 -12.10 -7.71 -4.43
C LYS A 115 -11.76 -7.76 -5.94
N PRO A 116 -12.69 -7.35 -6.82
CA PRO A 116 -12.38 -7.16 -8.23
C PRO A 116 -11.44 -5.96 -8.45
N ALA A 117 -10.67 -6.01 -9.54
CA ALA A 117 -9.87 -4.89 -10.03
C ALA A 117 -10.73 -3.63 -10.23
N TYR A 118 -10.23 -2.46 -9.80
CA TYR A 118 -10.85 -1.19 -10.17
C TYR A 118 -10.41 -0.76 -11.58
N PRO A 119 -11.29 -0.08 -12.34
CA PRO A 119 -10.89 0.58 -13.58
C PRO A 119 -9.91 1.71 -13.28
N LEU A 120 -9.04 2.02 -14.25
CA LEU A 120 -8.00 3.05 -14.12
C LEU A 120 -8.56 4.38 -13.62
N SER A 121 -9.69 4.84 -14.17
CA SER A 121 -10.33 6.09 -13.75
C SER A 121 -10.69 6.12 -12.26
N LYS A 122 -11.21 5.01 -11.72
CA LYS A 122 -11.53 4.90 -10.29
C LYS A 122 -10.27 4.79 -9.43
N THR A 123 -9.25 4.09 -9.91
CA THR A 123 -7.94 4.03 -9.23
C THR A 123 -7.35 5.42 -9.08
N LEU A 124 -7.29 6.19 -10.17
CA LEU A 124 -6.76 7.56 -10.14
C LEU A 124 -7.59 8.48 -9.23
N GLU A 125 -8.93 8.40 -9.27
CA GLU A 125 -9.81 9.14 -8.36
C GLU A 125 -9.46 8.89 -6.88
N ILE A 126 -9.26 7.62 -6.50
CA ILE A 126 -8.90 7.24 -5.14
C ILE A 126 -7.51 7.78 -4.77
N MET A 127 -6.52 7.60 -5.65
CA MET A 127 -5.14 8.03 -5.42
C MET A 127 -5.01 9.56 -5.36
N ASP A 128 -5.81 10.30 -6.14
CA ASP A 128 -5.87 11.76 -6.06
C ASP A 128 -6.40 12.24 -4.70
N GLY A 129 -7.38 11.53 -4.13
CA GLY A 129 -7.85 11.76 -2.76
C GLY A 129 -6.79 11.47 -1.67
N MET A 130 -5.72 10.76 -2.02
CA MET A 130 -4.61 10.43 -1.13
C MET A 130 -3.41 11.38 -1.26
N ALA A 131 -3.38 12.21 -2.30
CA ALA A 131 -2.27 13.11 -2.59
C ALA A 131 -2.09 14.15 -1.47
N GLY A 132 -0.83 14.41 -1.09
CA GLY A 132 -0.45 15.37 -0.05
C GLY A 132 -0.43 14.78 1.36
N ASN A 133 -1.32 13.85 1.69
CA ASN A 133 -1.33 13.18 2.99
C ASN A 133 -0.61 11.82 2.96
N HIS A 134 -1.00 10.94 2.05
CA HIS A 134 -0.38 9.62 1.93
C HIS A 134 0.67 9.63 0.81
N LEU A 135 0.29 10.09 -0.38
CA LEU A 135 1.10 10.02 -1.59
C LEU A 135 1.72 11.37 -1.93
N ASP A 136 2.93 11.35 -2.48
CA ASP A 136 3.63 12.57 -2.92
C ASP A 136 2.90 13.23 -4.10
N PRO A 137 2.49 14.52 -4.00
CA PRO A 137 1.84 15.24 -5.10
C PRO A 137 2.67 15.31 -6.39
N GLY A 138 4.00 15.36 -6.27
CA GLY A 138 4.93 15.34 -7.40
C GLY A 138 4.93 13.99 -8.12
N VAL A 139 4.80 12.89 -7.37
CA VAL A 139 4.62 11.54 -7.94
C VAL A 139 3.26 11.45 -8.63
N MET A 140 2.18 11.92 -8.00
CA MET A 140 0.86 11.94 -8.63
C MET A 140 0.83 12.77 -9.93
N THR A 141 1.53 13.90 -9.96
CA THR A 141 1.70 14.69 -11.19
C THR A 141 2.46 13.92 -12.27
N ALA A 142 3.40 13.04 -11.90
CA ALA A 142 4.07 12.16 -12.85
C ALA A 142 3.15 11.03 -13.34
N VAL A 143 2.37 10.41 -12.44
CA VAL A 143 1.35 9.41 -12.78
C VAL A 143 0.37 9.95 -13.82
N HIS A 144 -0.17 11.16 -13.60
CA HIS A 144 -1.08 11.81 -14.55
C HIS A 144 -0.47 12.06 -15.94
N ARG A 145 0.83 12.32 -16.01
CA ARG A 145 1.55 12.46 -17.28
C ARG A 145 1.74 11.15 -18.03
N CYS A 146 1.68 10.02 -17.32
CA CYS A 146 1.89 8.68 -17.87
C CYS A 146 0.59 7.87 -17.98
N VAL A 147 -0.60 8.50 -17.85
CA VAL A 147 -1.89 7.79 -17.83
C VAL A 147 -2.10 6.92 -19.06
N HIS A 148 -1.70 7.39 -20.24
CA HIS A 148 -1.85 6.61 -21.46
C HIS A 148 -0.99 5.34 -21.44
N ASP A 149 0.26 5.45 -20.99
CA ASP A 149 1.16 4.29 -20.85
C ASP A 149 0.65 3.31 -19.79
N LEU A 150 0.07 3.83 -18.69
CA LEU A 150 -0.54 3.01 -17.63
C LEU A 150 -1.77 2.26 -18.14
N GLU A 151 -2.62 2.92 -18.94
CA GLU A 151 -3.79 2.29 -19.55
C GLU A 151 -3.39 1.15 -20.48
N TRP A 152 -2.40 1.38 -21.35
CA TRP A 152 -1.83 0.35 -22.22
C TRP A 152 -1.29 -0.83 -21.42
N THR A 153 -0.45 -0.55 -20.41
CA THR A 153 0.17 -1.57 -19.57
C THR A 153 -0.85 -2.42 -18.83
N LEU A 154 -1.90 -1.79 -18.28
CA LEU A 154 -2.99 -2.51 -17.62
C LEU A 154 -3.74 -3.42 -18.60
N ASP A 155 -3.93 -2.99 -19.84
CA ASP A 155 -4.62 -3.81 -20.83
C ASP A 155 -3.81 -5.04 -21.22
N GLU A 156 -2.49 -4.91 -21.34
CA GLU A 156 -1.58 -6.04 -21.55
C GLU A 156 -1.57 -7.00 -20.34
N LEU A 157 -1.51 -6.46 -19.12
CA LEU A 157 -1.41 -7.27 -17.89
C LEU A 157 -2.71 -7.98 -17.52
N LYS A 158 -3.89 -7.48 -17.93
CA LYS A 158 -5.18 -8.15 -17.67
C LYS A 158 -5.20 -9.62 -18.07
N HIS A 159 -4.44 -9.98 -19.11
CA HIS A 159 -4.36 -11.36 -19.59
C HIS A 159 -3.57 -12.30 -18.67
N THR A 160 -2.73 -11.77 -17.77
CA THR A 160 -1.93 -12.54 -16.83
C THR A 160 -2.59 -12.70 -15.46
N TRP A 161 -3.67 -11.97 -15.21
CA TRP A 161 -4.35 -12.01 -13.92
C TRP A 161 -5.09 -13.34 -13.67
N PRO A 162 -5.09 -13.81 -12.41
CA PRO A 162 -5.80 -15.02 -12.04
C PRO A 162 -7.31 -14.83 -12.18
N LYS A 163 -7.97 -15.85 -12.72
CA LYS A 163 -9.41 -15.89 -13.00
C LYS A 163 -10.17 -16.48 -11.81
N PRO A 164 -11.47 -16.15 -11.66
CA PRO A 164 -12.31 -16.83 -10.68
C PRO A 164 -12.27 -18.35 -10.89
N GLY A 165 -11.84 -19.10 -9.87
CA GLY A 165 -11.65 -20.55 -9.92
C GLY A 165 -10.20 -21.02 -10.09
N ASP A 166 -9.24 -20.11 -10.34
CA ASP A 166 -7.81 -20.44 -10.30
C ASP A 166 -7.35 -20.71 -8.86
N GLU A 167 -6.28 -21.50 -8.68
CA GLU A 167 -5.72 -21.82 -7.36
C GLU A 167 -5.42 -20.55 -6.55
N GLY A 168 -5.97 -20.45 -5.33
CA GLY A 168 -5.81 -19.27 -4.48
C GLY A 168 -6.80 -18.12 -4.73
N MET A 169 -7.70 -18.24 -5.71
CA MET A 169 -8.82 -17.30 -5.92
C MET A 169 -10.12 -17.84 -5.34
N GLY A 170 -10.81 -16.99 -4.58
CA GLY A 170 -12.07 -17.32 -3.91
C GLY A 170 -13.24 -17.38 -4.84
N SER A 171 -14.30 -18.04 -4.38
CA SER A 171 -15.58 -17.93 -5.07
C SER A 171 -16.15 -16.52 -4.88
N ILE A 172 -16.79 -15.97 -5.93
CA ILE A 172 -17.45 -14.66 -5.89
C ILE A 172 -18.47 -14.57 -4.73
N GLN A 173 -19.07 -15.69 -4.32
CA GLN A 173 -20.00 -15.77 -3.19
C GLN A 173 -19.33 -15.53 -1.83
N GLU A 174 -18.09 -15.97 -1.64
CA GLU A 174 -17.31 -15.69 -0.42
C GLU A 174 -16.90 -14.20 -0.35
N ALA A 175 -16.57 -13.59 -1.49
CA ALA A 175 -16.27 -12.17 -1.60
C ALA A 175 -17.50 -11.26 -1.37
N ALA A 176 -18.68 -11.66 -1.87
CA ALA A 176 -19.92 -10.91 -1.69
C ALA A 176 -20.34 -10.83 -0.21
N GLY A 177 -20.22 -11.93 0.53
CA GLY A 177 -20.51 -11.98 1.97
C GLY A 177 -19.53 -11.18 2.85
N LEU A 178 -18.35 -10.81 2.32
CA LEU A 178 -17.40 -9.88 2.93
C LEU A 178 -17.83 -8.42 2.68
N SER A 179 -18.30 -8.10 1.47
CA SER A 179 -18.75 -6.74 1.09
C SER A 179 -20.02 -6.27 1.82
N GLU A 180 -20.92 -7.20 2.18
CA GLU A 180 -22.13 -6.86 2.97
C GLU A 180 -21.77 -6.53 4.42
N ARG A 181 -20.73 -7.16 4.99
CA ARG A 181 -20.20 -6.82 6.31
C ARG A 181 -19.48 -5.47 6.32
N ASP A 182 -18.88 -5.07 5.19
CA ASP A 182 -18.23 -3.77 5.03
C ASP A 182 -19.21 -2.58 5.08
N ARG A 183 -20.49 -2.77 4.71
CA ARG A 183 -21.53 -1.72 4.84
C ARG A 183 -22.03 -1.52 6.27
N ALA A 184 -21.91 -2.52 7.14
CA ALA A 184 -22.43 -2.45 8.51
C ALA A 184 -21.48 -1.73 9.49
N GLY A 185 -20.21 -1.50 9.11
CA GLY A 185 -19.19 -0.89 9.98
C GLY A 185 -19.10 0.64 9.92
N SER A 186 -19.84 1.32 9.04
CA SER A 186 -19.83 2.79 8.91
C SER A 186 -20.96 3.51 9.65
N GLY A 187 -21.55 2.85 10.66
CA GLY A 187 -22.61 3.41 11.50
C GLY A 187 -22.08 4.49 12.46
N THR A 188 -22.45 5.73 12.16
CA THR A 188 -22.32 6.96 12.95
C THR A 188 -22.28 6.79 14.47
N ALA A 189 -21.19 7.27 15.10
CA ALA A 189 -21.17 7.57 16.53
C ALA A 189 -22.14 8.75 16.81
N GLY A 190 -23.26 8.48 17.48
CA GLY A 190 -24.17 9.51 17.97
C GLY A 190 -23.54 10.33 19.11
N PRO A 191 -23.92 11.60 19.29
CA PRO A 191 -23.31 12.45 20.29
C PRO A 191 -23.72 11.99 21.70
N ALA A 192 -22.72 11.81 22.58
CA ALA A 192 -22.92 11.50 23.98
C ALA A 192 -23.66 12.65 24.68
N ALA A 193 -24.76 12.31 25.35
CA ALA A 193 -25.55 13.23 26.15
C ALA A 193 -24.75 13.75 27.35
N SER A 194 -24.60 15.06 27.44
CA SER A 194 -24.10 15.77 28.62
C SER A 194 -25.18 15.79 29.71
N GLY A 195 -24.92 15.13 30.84
CA GLY A 195 -25.76 15.22 32.03
C GLY A 195 -25.47 16.52 32.80
N PRO A 196 -26.49 17.25 33.29
CA PRO A 196 -26.25 18.40 34.15
C PRO A 196 -26.07 17.95 35.60
N GLY A 197 -24.90 18.24 36.17
CA GLY A 197 -24.70 18.25 37.62
C GLY A 197 -25.33 19.48 38.25
N ARG A 198 -26.21 19.25 39.23
CA ARG A 198 -26.64 20.15 40.32
C ARG A 198 -27.03 19.20 41.47
N GLY A 199 -26.64 19.33 42.74
CA GLY A 199 -26.33 20.49 43.56
C GLY A 199 -27.40 20.63 44.66
N GLY A 200 -27.04 20.41 45.92
CA GLY A 200 -27.87 20.60 47.14
C GLY A 200 -28.27 19.27 47.82
N ALA A 201 -28.10 19.05 49.12
CA ALA A 201 -27.78 19.92 50.25
C ALA A 201 -26.92 19.16 51.28
#